data_AF-A0A371ECD6-F1
#
_entry.id   AF-A0A371ECD6-F1
#
_cell.length_a   1.000
_cell.length_b   1.000
_cell.length_c   1.000
_cell.angle_alpha   90.00
_cell.angle_beta   90.00
_cell.angle_gamma   90.00
#
_symmetry.space_group_name_H-M   'P 1'
#
loop_
_entity.id
_entity.type
_entity.pdbx_description
1 polymer ?
#
loop_
_entity_poly.entity_id
_entity_poly.type
_entity_poly.pdbx_seq_one_letter_code
_entity_poly.pdbx_strand_id
1 'polypeptide(L)'
;MRKAVWKSRLELYERWGWNSEVFLRAFRMFPNFVKLSNEMFSRKMSFLEADMDLPTEDIAKYPPVLAYSLEKRIIPRFSVVKILKSKGLLENSFHFGSFMTITEEIFLEKFVVNFWKDLPLLADVYKVCDEPCKFWVTG
;
A
#
# COMPACT_ATOMS: atom_id res chain seq x y z
N MET A 1 -25.99 2.64 -8.73
CA MET A 1 -25.79 2.84 -7.27
C MET A 1 -26.86 3.80 -6.76
N ARG A 2 -27.46 3.60 -5.57
CA ARG A 2 -28.52 4.48 -5.04
C ARG A 2 -27.95 5.87 -4.66
N LYS A 3 -28.72 6.95 -4.89
CA LYS A 3 -28.30 8.35 -4.60
C LYS A 3 -27.71 8.54 -3.20
N ALA A 4 -28.36 7.97 -2.17
CA ALA A 4 -27.90 8.07 -0.77
C ALA A 4 -26.54 7.40 -0.53
N VAL A 5 -26.29 6.24 -1.14
CA VAL A 5 -25.00 5.55 -1.05
C VAL A 5 -23.89 6.38 -1.70
N TRP A 6 -24.20 7.04 -2.81
CA TRP A 6 -23.23 7.89 -3.50
C TRP A 6 -22.91 9.16 -2.71
N LYS A 7 -23.92 9.80 -2.12
CA LYS A 7 -23.72 10.94 -1.22
C LYS A 7 -22.81 10.58 -0.05
N SER A 8 -23.09 9.46 0.63
CA SER A 8 -22.28 8.99 1.75
C SER A 8 -20.83 8.67 1.35
N ARG A 9 -20.59 8.18 0.12
CA ARG A 9 -19.23 7.95 -0.39
C ARG A 9 -18.47 9.23 -0.66
N LEU A 10 -19.12 10.23 -1.28
CA LEU A 10 -18.50 11.53 -1.53
C LEU A 10 -18.13 12.25 -0.23
N GLU A 11 -19.04 12.26 0.75
CA GLU A 11 -18.78 12.78 2.09
C GLU A 11 -17.60 12.06 2.77
N LEU A 12 -17.45 10.75 2.54
CA LEU A 12 -16.31 9.99 3.03
C LEU A 12 -15.00 10.44 2.37
N TYR A 13 -14.97 10.60 1.04
CA TYR A 13 -13.78 11.04 0.33
C TYR A 13 -13.35 12.45 0.79
N GLU A 14 -14.30 13.35 0.98
CA GLU A 14 -14.03 14.70 1.51
C GLU A 14 -13.42 14.67 2.92
N ARG A 15 -13.87 13.76 3.80
CA ARG A 15 -13.26 13.58 5.14
C ARG A 15 -11.80 13.16 5.09
N TRP A 16 -11.40 12.45 4.03
CA TRP A 16 -10.00 12.08 3.76
C TRP A 16 -9.27 13.12 2.91
N GLY A 17 -9.81 14.34 2.78
CA GLY A 17 -9.19 15.46 2.07
C GLY A 17 -9.34 15.41 0.54
N TRP A 18 -10.09 14.44 0.00
CA TRP A 18 -10.31 14.36 -1.44
C TRP A 18 -11.51 15.22 -1.83
N ASN A 19 -11.23 16.47 -2.21
CA ASN A 19 -12.24 17.33 -2.82
C ASN A 19 -12.72 16.74 -4.17
N SER A 20 -13.75 17.36 -4.74
CA SER A 20 -14.34 16.90 -6.00
C SER A 20 -13.33 16.78 -7.16
N GLU A 21 -12.35 17.68 -7.26
CA GLU A 21 -11.35 17.63 -8.33
C GLU A 21 -10.38 16.46 -8.15
N VAL A 22 -9.85 16.29 -6.94
CA VAL A 22 -8.95 15.18 -6.57
C VAL A 22 -9.66 13.83 -6.78
N PHE A 23 -10.89 13.72 -6.30
CA PHE A 23 -11.71 12.53 -6.51
C PHE A 23 -11.92 12.23 -8.00
N LEU A 24 -12.31 13.22 -8.81
CA LEU A 24 -12.55 13.03 -10.24
C LEU A 24 -11.27 12.62 -10.98
N ARG A 25 -10.12 13.18 -10.60
CA ARG A 25 -8.82 12.80 -11.14
C ARG A 25 -8.49 11.34 -10.82
N ALA A 26 -8.57 10.95 -9.56
CA ALA A 26 -8.34 9.58 -9.13
C ALA A 26 -9.32 8.60 -9.81
N PHE A 27 -10.61 8.97 -9.89
CA PHE A 27 -11.66 8.17 -10.51
C PHE A 27 -11.42 7.93 -12.00
N ARG A 28 -10.99 8.96 -12.75
CA ARG A 28 -10.62 8.84 -14.17
C ARG A 28 -9.43 7.92 -14.37
N MET A 29 -8.45 7.96 -13.46
CA MET A 29 -7.26 7.11 -13.53
C MET A 29 -7.57 5.65 -13.20
N PHE A 30 -8.34 5.40 -12.14
CA PHE A 30 -8.63 4.05 -11.69
C PHE A 30 -9.96 4.00 -10.94
N PRO A 31 -11.10 3.74 -11.60
CA PRO A 31 -12.41 3.83 -10.95
C PRO A 31 -12.66 2.70 -9.93
N ASN A 32 -11.86 1.63 -9.92
CA ASN A 32 -12.15 0.46 -9.10
C ASN A 32 -12.12 0.71 -7.58
N PHE A 33 -11.45 1.76 -7.08
CA PHE A 33 -11.48 2.06 -5.64
C PHE A 33 -12.89 2.43 -5.14
N VAL A 34 -13.81 2.88 -6.02
CA VAL A 34 -15.21 3.14 -5.63
C VAL A 34 -16.02 1.87 -5.38
N LYS A 35 -15.43 0.69 -5.66
CA LYS A 35 -16.05 -0.60 -5.32
C LYS A 35 -15.82 -0.98 -3.86
N LEU A 36 -14.84 -0.38 -3.19
CA LEU A 36 -14.57 -0.63 -1.77
C LEU A 36 -15.79 -0.21 -0.93
N SER A 37 -16.04 -0.92 0.18
CA SER A 37 -16.93 -0.42 1.22
C SER A 37 -16.34 0.82 1.88
N ASN A 38 -17.19 1.68 2.46
CA ASN A 38 -16.73 2.85 3.20
C ASN A 38 -15.77 2.47 4.33
N GLU A 39 -16.05 1.35 5.01
CA GLU A 39 -15.19 0.79 6.05
C GLU A 39 -13.82 0.37 5.49
N MET A 40 -13.77 -0.42 4.42
CA MET A 40 -12.52 -0.87 3.83
C MET A 40 -11.68 0.29 3.27
N PHE A 41 -12.33 1.28 2.65
CA PHE A 41 -11.65 2.50 2.21
C PHE A 41 -11.01 3.22 3.40
N SER A 42 -11.77 3.43 4.48
CA SER A 42 -11.28 4.12 5.68
C SER A 42 -10.13 3.36 6.34
N ARG A 43 -10.21 2.02 6.42
CA ARG A 43 -9.12 1.19 6.97
C ARG A 43 -7.83 1.33 6.14
N LYS A 44 -7.93 1.32 4.81
CA LYS A 44 -6.78 1.52 3.93
C LYS A 44 -6.19 2.93 4.05
N MET A 45 -7.05 3.95 4.05
CA MET A 45 -6.62 5.33 4.19
C MET A 45 -5.95 5.59 5.54
N SER A 46 -6.53 5.08 6.63
CA SER A 46 -5.95 5.19 7.97
C SER A 46 -4.55 4.60 8.04
N PHE A 47 -4.34 3.40 7.49
CA PHE A 47 -3.02 2.78 7.48
C PHE A 47 -2.02 3.57 6.61
N LEU A 48 -2.43 3.98 5.40
CA LEU A 48 -1.54 4.69 4.49
C LEU A 48 -1.18 6.10 5.00
N GLU A 49 -2.16 6.84 5.51
CA GLU A 49 -1.94 8.20 6.01
C GLU A 49 -1.32 8.21 7.39
N ALA A 50 -1.95 7.57 8.39
CA ALA A 50 -1.52 7.68 9.78
C ALA A 50 -0.34 6.77 10.10
N ASP A 51 -0.35 5.52 9.62
CA ASP A 51 0.69 4.56 9.99
C ASP A 51 1.92 4.64 9.07
N MET A 52 1.73 5.09 7.82
CA MET A 52 2.80 5.18 6.81
C MET A 52 3.16 6.62 6.40
N ASP A 53 2.56 7.61 7.06
CA ASP A 53 2.86 9.03 6.86
C ASP A 53 2.71 9.49 5.40
N LEU A 54 1.79 8.86 4.63
CA LEU A 54 1.54 9.22 3.24
C LEU A 54 0.49 10.33 3.13
N PRO A 55 0.79 11.45 2.44
CA PRO A 55 -0.22 12.44 2.13
C PRO A 55 -1.39 11.84 1.36
N THR A 56 -2.62 12.18 1.77
CA THR A 56 -3.83 11.67 1.11
C THR A 56 -3.90 12.03 -0.37
N GLU A 57 -3.32 13.17 -0.75
CA GLU A 57 -3.19 13.61 -2.14
C GLU A 57 -2.27 12.69 -2.96
N ASP A 58 -1.20 12.17 -2.37
CA ASP A 58 -0.27 11.26 -3.06
C ASP A 58 -0.92 9.88 -3.28
N ILE A 59 -1.76 9.44 -2.34
CA ILE A 59 -2.62 8.27 -2.53
C ILE A 59 -3.58 8.51 -3.71
N ALA A 60 -4.14 9.71 -3.83
CA ALA A 60 -5.04 10.07 -4.93
C ALA A 60 -4.33 10.15 -6.30
N LYS A 61 -3.03 10.47 -6.32
CA LYS A 61 -2.18 10.43 -7.53
C LYS A 61 -1.87 9.01 -7.98
N TYR A 62 -1.96 8.03 -7.08
CA TYR A 62 -1.78 6.60 -7.40
C TYR A 62 -2.92 5.73 -6.83
N PRO A 63 -4.16 5.86 -7.34
CA PRO A 63 -5.31 5.12 -6.83
C PRO A 63 -5.24 3.58 -6.97
N PRO A 64 -4.44 2.96 -7.87
CA PRO A 64 -4.30 1.50 -7.90
C PRO A 64 -3.83 0.89 -6.58
N VAL A 65 -3.14 1.63 -5.70
CA VAL A 65 -2.74 1.11 -4.37
C VAL A 65 -3.95 0.61 -3.57
N LEU A 66 -5.10 1.26 -3.74
CA LEU A 66 -6.35 0.91 -3.05
C LEU A 66 -7.00 -0.37 -3.60
N ALA A 67 -6.52 -0.92 -4.72
CA ALA A 67 -6.99 -2.19 -5.27
C ALA A 67 -6.43 -3.40 -4.55
N TYR A 68 -5.21 -3.29 -4.00
CA TYR A 68 -4.51 -4.41 -3.38
C TYR A 68 -5.10 -4.79 -2.03
N SER A 69 -4.90 -6.05 -1.61
CA SER A 69 -5.32 -6.51 -0.28
C SER A 69 -4.61 -5.71 0.82
N LEU A 70 -5.37 -5.20 1.78
CA LEU A 70 -4.81 -4.48 2.93
C LEU A 70 -3.85 -5.40 3.71
N GLU A 71 -4.36 -6.53 4.18
CA GLU A 71 -3.61 -7.46 5.04
C GLU A 71 -2.52 -8.23 4.31
N LYS A 72 -2.77 -8.64 3.05
CA LYS A 72 -1.85 -9.53 2.34
C LYS A 72 -0.76 -8.80 1.56
N ARG A 73 -0.94 -7.51 1.23
CA ARG A 73 -0.01 -6.80 0.33
C ARG A 73 0.34 -5.40 0.77
N ILE A 74 -0.63 -4.58 1.18
CA ILE A 74 -0.36 -3.19 1.59
C ILE A 74 0.45 -3.20 2.89
N ILE A 75 -0.07 -3.80 3.97
CA ILE A 75 0.59 -3.77 5.29
C ILE A 75 2.00 -4.38 5.24
N PRO A 76 2.21 -5.60 4.72
CA PRO A 76 3.55 -6.22 4.73
C PRO A 76 4.57 -5.40 3.94
N ARG A 77 4.21 -4.93 2.73
CA ARG A 77 5.17 -4.22 1.86
C ARG A 77 5.52 -2.84 2.38
N PHE A 78 4.52 -2.08 2.83
CA PHE A 78 4.77 -0.77 3.41
C PHE A 78 5.58 -0.84 4.70
N SER A 79 5.32 -1.84 5.55
CA SER A 79 6.09 -2.03 6.79
C SER A 79 7.57 -2.30 6.52
N VAL A 80 7.87 -3.22 5.58
CA VAL A 80 9.25 -3.49 5.14
C VAL A 80 9.92 -2.23 4.60
N VAL A 81 9.26 -1.49 3.71
CA VAL A 81 9.83 -0.27 3.12
C VAL A 81 10.03 0.83 4.18
N LYS A 82 9.11 0.98 5.15
CA LYS A 82 9.24 1.94 6.27
C LYS A 82 10.49 1.63 7.10
N ILE A 83 10.73 0.35 7.40
CA ILE A 83 11.93 -0.09 8.12
C ILE A 83 13.18 0.24 7.32
N LEU A 84 13.23 -0.13 6.03
CA LEU A 84 14.38 0.14 5.17
C LEU A 84 14.69 1.65 5.06
N LYS A 85 13.67 2.49 4.89
CA LYS A 85 13.82 3.96 4.91
C LYS A 85 14.37 4.46 6.25
N SER A 86 13.84 3.97 7.37
CA SER A 86 14.33 4.35 8.71
C SER A 86 15.80 3.96 8.98
N LYS A 87 16.31 2.95 8.26
CA LYS A 87 17.70 2.49 8.32
C LYS A 87 18.61 3.18 7.29
N GLY A 88 18.07 4.07 6.46
CA GLY A 88 18.81 4.75 5.39
C GLY A 88 19.16 3.85 4.20
N LEU A 89 18.53 2.67 4.09
CA LEU A 89 18.77 1.70 3.01
C LEU A 89 17.90 1.95 1.77
N LEU A 90 16.89 2.81 1.90
CA LEU A 90 16.07 3.31 0.79
C LEU A 90 15.90 4.82 0.90
N GLU A 91 15.85 5.48 -0.25
CA GLU A 91 15.55 6.91 -0.31
C GLU A 91 14.13 7.21 0.15
N ASN A 92 13.95 8.33 0.86
CA ASN A 92 12.63 8.77 1.30
C ASN A 92 11.70 9.08 0.11
N SER A 93 12.25 9.57 -1.01
CA SER A 93 11.60 9.81 -2.30
C SER A 93 11.12 8.54 -3.02
N PHE A 94 11.49 7.34 -2.54
CA PHE A 94 11.11 6.09 -3.19
C PHE A 94 9.59 5.92 -3.21
N HIS A 95 9.02 6.04 -4.41
CA HIS A 95 7.58 6.10 -4.65
C HIS A 95 6.91 4.73 -4.52
N PHE A 96 5.77 4.64 -3.82
CA PHE A 96 5.17 3.36 -3.48
C PHE A 96 4.64 2.54 -4.67
N GLY A 97 4.30 3.20 -5.78
CA GLY A 97 3.96 2.51 -7.02
C GLY A 97 5.06 1.54 -7.50
N SER A 98 6.34 1.80 -7.20
CA SER A 98 7.46 0.95 -7.64
C SER A 98 7.48 -0.41 -6.95
N PHE A 99 7.16 -0.46 -5.65
CA PHE A 99 7.16 -1.70 -4.88
C PHE A 99 5.77 -2.34 -4.74
N MET A 100 4.70 -1.57 -4.99
CA MET A 100 3.34 -2.10 -4.95
C MET A 100 2.96 -2.87 -6.20
N THR A 101 3.59 -2.62 -7.35
CA THR A 101 3.23 -3.25 -8.64
C THR A 101 3.96 -4.56 -8.93
N ILE A 102 5.21 -4.70 -8.47
CA ILE A 102 6.03 -5.89 -8.69
C ILE A 102 5.42 -7.15 -8.07
N THR A 103 5.81 -8.32 -8.55
CA THR A 103 5.34 -9.60 -8.02
C THR A 103 5.81 -9.82 -6.59
N GLU A 104 5.31 -10.85 -5.93
CA GLU A 104 5.72 -11.19 -4.56
C GLU A 104 7.18 -11.65 -4.51
N GLU A 105 7.57 -12.48 -5.46
CA GLU A 105 8.92 -13.04 -5.58
C GLU A 105 9.93 -11.90 -5.75
N ILE A 106 9.67 -10.97 -6.67
CA ILE A 106 10.55 -9.82 -6.91
C ILE A 106 10.59 -8.90 -5.68
N PHE A 107 9.47 -8.73 -4.97
CA PHE A 107 9.45 -7.90 -3.76
C PHE A 107 10.31 -8.51 -2.67
N LEU A 108 10.17 -9.81 -2.42
CA LEU A 108 10.91 -10.53 -1.39
C LEU A 108 12.40 -10.55 -1.67
N GLU A 109 12.79 -10.85 -2.91
CA GLU A 109 14.20 -10.82 -3.30
C GLU A 109 14.81 -9.43 -3.05
N LYS A 110 14.16 -8.37 -3.57
CA LYS A 110 14.71 -7.01 -3.53
C LYS A 110 14.71 -6.38 -2.14
N PHE A 111 13.67 -6.58 -1.35
CA PHE A 111 13.44 -5.79 -0.13
C PHE A 111 13.53 -6.61 1.16
N VAL A 112 13.57 -7.95 1.09
CA VAL A 112 13.66 -8.81 2.28
C VAL A 112 14.96 -9.61 2.25
N VAL A 113 15.16 -10.43 1.22
CA VAL A 113 16.31 -11.35 1.10
C VAL A 113 17.63 -10.58 1.01
N ASN A 114 17.70 -9.54 0.18
CA ASN A 114 18.93 -8.74 0.02
C ASN A 114 19.39 -8.05 1.31
N PHE A 115 18.48 -7.86 2.26
CA PHE A 115 18.77 -7.23 3.55
C PHE A 115 18.69 -8.22 4.72
N TRP A 116 18.52 -9.52 4.44
CA TRP A 116 18.27 -10.54 5.47
C TRP A 116 19.35 -10.60 6.54
N LYS A 117 20.62 -10.57 6.12
CA LYS A 117 21.76 -10.68 7.05
C LYS A 117 21.86 -9.47 7.98
N ASP A 118 21.54 -8.28 7.47
CA ASP A 118 21.66 -7.03 8.22
C ASP A 118 20.39 -6.70 9.01
N LEU A 119 19.23 -7.21 8.56
CA LEU A 119 17.91 -6.94 9.11
C LEU A 119 17.02 -8.21 9.12
N PRO A 120 17.36 -9.22 9.95
CA PRO A 120 16.58 -10.47 10.01
C PRO A 120 15.10 -10.24 10.38
N LEU A 121 14.80 -9.14 11.10
CA LEU A 121 13.42 -8.75 11.45
C LEU A 121 12.51 -8.50 10.24
N LEU A 122 13.05 -8.24 9.05
CA LEU A 122 12.24 -8.07 7.83
C LEU A 122 11.52 -9.37 7.46
N ALA A 123 12.13 -10.51 7.77
CA ALA A 123 11.54 -11.83 7.62
C ALA A 123 10.29 -11.97 8.49
N ASP A 124 10.39 -11.58 9.76
CA ASP A 124 9.30 -11.68 10.74
C ASP A 124 8.13 -10.77 10.35
N VAL A 125 8.44 -9.54 9.90
CA VAL A 125 7.44 -8.57 9.44
C VAL A 125 6.68 -9.08 8.23
N TYR A 126 7.37 -9.70 7.27
CA TYR A 126 6.74 -10.27 6.08
C TYR A 126 6.23 -11.72 6.30
N LYS A 127 6.49 -12.30 7.48
CA LYS A 127 6.18 -13.70 7.87
C LYS A 127 6.81 -14.74 6.95
N VAL A 128 8.06 -14.52 6.52
CA VAL A 128 8.85 -15.50 5.78
C VAL A 128 9.50 -16.45 6.80
N CYS A 129 9.11 -17.73 6.79
CA CYS A 129 9.77 -18.76 7.60
C CYS A 129 11.07 -19.21 6.91
N ASP A 130 12.18 -19.11 7.64
CA ASP A 130 13.52 -19.64 7.34
C ASP A 130 14.34 -18.99 6.20
N GLU A 131 15.67 -19.15 6.31
CA GLU A 131 16.72 -18.54 5.46
C GLU A 131 16.44 -18.61 3.95
N PRO A 132 16.97 -17.69 3.12
CA PRO A 132 16.64 -17.58 1.68
C PRO A 132 17.00 -18.80 0.81
N CYS A 133 17.65 -19.82 1.37
CA CYS A 133 18.01 -21.02 0.65
C CYS A 133 16.94 -22.11 0.85
N LYS A 134 15.81 -22.05 0.11
CA LYS A 134 15.17 -23.22 -0.57
C LYS A 134 13.69 -23.12 -1.02
N PHE A 135 12.93 -22.03 -0.85
CA PHE A 135 11.46 -22.12 -1.01
C PHE A 135 10.78 -21.44 -2.22
N TRP A 136 11.48 -20.91 -3.21
CA TRP A 136 10.83 -20.28 -4.39
C TRP A 136 10.77 -21.16 -5.64
N VAL A 137 10.75 -22.49 -5.49
CA VAL A 137 10.38 -23.41 -6.57
C VAL A 137 9.21 -24.26 -6.11
N THR A 138 8.00 -23.72 -6.21
CA THR A 138 6.74 -24.41 -6.60
C THR A 138 5.53 -23.55 -6.20
N GLY A 139 4.72 -23.22 -7.20
CA GLY A 139 3.49 -22.44 -7.09
C GLY A 139 2.98 -22.05 -8.47
#